data_AF-A0AAD7IPI1-F1
#
_entry.id   AF-A0AAD7IPI1-F1
#
_cell.length_a   1.000
_cell.length_b   1.000
_cell.length_c   1.000
_cell.angle_alpha   90.00
_cell.angle_beta   90.00
_cell.angle_gamma   90.00
#
_symmetry.space_group_name_H-M   'P 1'
#
loop_
_entity.id
_entity.type
_entity.pdbx_description
1 polymer ?
#
loop_
_entity_poly.entity_id
_entity_poly.type
_entity_poly.pdbx_seq_one_letter_code
_entity_poly.pdbx_strand_id
1 'polypeptide(L)'
;MNQNSSSHGVPERSNFVYLPREHLSSFARHDLKRYPVKKAAANGHSGVFKEIEGHHDRRDREAIEREIKAERERTIKTGTKLFEKGVNAVKEGDFKKAFVFFTGCQLVCLENPIYTLNRAAVSLELKVYKGVIIDTRMALEKADAAAKHGPQAIEGFDRSKAYYISGQALFHMGEWARAERTLVVALLGKPGDPEIMNAIRTLHETARRCKCKEDHARWVAQQGEVDLDDLFAPGELEKAADEASGMNREECLRRIRSLRQ
;
A
#
# COMPACT_ATOMS: atom_id res chain seq x y z
N MET A 1 -3.81 44.25 23.15
CA MET A 1 -3.57 42.80 23.39
C MET A 1 -3.59 42.12 22.03
N ASN A 2 -2.43 41.87 21.43
CA ASN A 2 -2.31 41.21 20.12
C ASN A 2 -2.13 39.71 20.34
N GLN A 3 -3.10 38.91 19.90
CA GLN A 3 -2.98 37.46 19.84
C GLN A 3 -2.28 37.09 18.53
N ASN A 4 -0.98 36.77 18.61
CA ASN A 4 -0.24 36.13 17.53
C ASN A 4 -0.59 34.64 17.49
N SER A 5 -1.55 34.26 16.63
CA SER A 5 -1.77 32.88 16.24
C SER A 5 -0.68 32.45 15.25
N SER A 6 0.44 31.96 15.79
CA SER A 6 1.47 31.28 14.99
C SER A 6 0.90 29.96 14.46
N SER A 7 0.45 29.95 13.20
CA SER A 7 0.21 28.73 12.46
C SER A 7 1.55 28.02 12.25
N HIS A 8 1.83 27.00 13.07
CA HIS A 8 2.93 26.08 12.80
C HIS A 8 2.62 25.34 11.51
N GLY A 9 3.27 25.76 10.42
CA GLY A 9 3.23 25.03 9.15
C GLY A 9 3.69 23.61 9.40
N VAL A 10 2.79 22.65 9.18
CA VAL A 10 3.13 21.23 9.24
C VAL A 10 4.19 21.00 8.16
N PRO A 11 5.42 20.58 8.52
CA PRO A 11 6.44 20.30 7.52
C PRO A 11 5.90 19.25 6.55
N GLU A 12 6.00 19.51 5.23
CA GLU A 12 5.63 18.58 4.17
C GLU A 12 6.51 17.32 4.24
N ARG A 13 6.17 16.39 5.14
CA ARG A 13 6.76 15.06 5.18
C ARG A 13 6.13 14.24 4.07
N SER A 14 6.58 14.41 2.82
CA SER A 14 5.98 13.75 1.64
C SER A 14 6.38 12.27 1.50
N ASN A 15 6.24 11.49 2.57
CA ASN A 15 6.39 10.03 2.55
C ASN A 15 5.30 9.32 1.74
N PHE A 16 4.37 10.06 1.12
CA PHE A 16 3.28 9.51 0.32
C PHE A 16 3.56 9.61 -1.17
N VAL A 17 3.18 8.57 -1.92
CA VAL A 17 3.34 8.59 -3.39
C VAL A 17 2.11 9.28 -3.95
N TYR A 18 2.27 10.49 -4.46
CA TYR A 18 1.23 11.14 -5.24
C TYR A 18 1.27 10.59 -6.66
N LEU A 19 0.20 9.90 -7.07
CA LEU A 19 -0.03 9.59 -8.46
C LEU A 19 -0.63 10.82 -9.14
N PRO A 20 0.03 11.43 -10.14
CA PRO A 20 -0.64 12.43 -10.95
C PRO A 20 -1.83 11.78 -11.67
N ARG A 21 -2.94 12.50 -11.74
CA ARG A 21 -4.26 11.99 -12.18
C ARG A 21 -4.23 11.30 -13.55
N GLU A 22 -3.27 11.66 -14.39
CA GLU A 22 -3.09 11.18 -15.76
C GLU A 22 -2.54 9.73 -15.83
N HIS A 23 -1.77 9.29 -14.83
CA HIS A 23 -1.09 7.99 -14.82
C HIS A 23 -1.98 6.82 -14.39
N LEU A 24 -3.13 7.10 -13.79
CA LEU A 24 -4.11 6.06 -13.46
C LEU A 24 -4.78 5.48 -14.73
N SER A 25 -4.72 6.21 -15.86
CA SER A 25 -5.27 5.76 -17.14
C SER A 25 -4.31 4.92 -17.98
N SER A 26 -2.99 5.04 -17.80
CA SER A 26 -1.97 4.29 -18.57
C SER A 26 -1.90 2.83 -18.13
N PHE A 27 -1.94 2.58 -16.81
CA PHE A 27 -2.02 1.24 -16.22
C PHE A 27 -3.25 0.47 -16.74
N ALA A 28 -4.40 1.14 -16.88
CA ALA A 28 -5.64 0.56 -17.40
C ALA A 28 -5.55 0.07 -18.86
N ARG A 29 -4.63 0.61 -19.66
CA ARG A 29 -4.54 0.32 -21.11
C ARG A 29 -3.66 -0.88 -21.44
N HIS A 30 -2.61 -1.14 -20.65
CA HIS A 30 -1.65 -2.22 -20.94
C HIS A 30 -2.12 -3.61 -20.47
N ASP A 31 -2.93 -3.69 -19.41
CA ASP A 31 -3.45 -4.97 -18.87
C ASP A 31 -4.67 -5.53 -19.62
N LEU A 32 -5.20 -4.80 -20.60
CA LEU A 32 -6.34 -5.24 -21.41
C LEU A 32 -6.02 -6.43 -22.33
N LYS A 33 -4.74 -6.69 -22.63
CA LYS A 33 -4.36 -7.66 -23.67
C LYS A 33 -4.04 -9.07 -23.17
N ARG A 34 -3.86 -9.30 -21.86
CA ARG A 34 -3.27 -10.57 -21.36
C ARG A 34 -3.78 -11.07 -20.01
N TYR A 35 -5.09 -11.03 -19.78
CA TYR A 35 -5.66 -11.89 -18.75
C TYR A 35 -5.93 -13.27 -19.34
N PRO A 36 -5.17 -14.32 -18.98
CA PRO A 36 -5.62 -15.67 -19.27
C PRO A 36 -6.89 -15.91 -18.45
N VAL A 37 -7.99 -16.21 -19.16
CA VAL A 37 -9.31 -16.62 -18.60
C VAL A 37 -9.15 -17.68 -17.49
N LYS A 38 -8.05 -18.45 -17.51
CA LYS A 38 -7.72 -19.50 -16.55
C LYS A 38 -7.41 -19.02 -15.11
N LYS A 39 -7.07 -17.75 -14.85
CA LYS A 39 -6.80 -17.26 -13.48
C LYS A 39 -8.02 -16.70 -12.74
N ALA A 40 -9.17 -16.56 -13.40
CA ALA A 40 -10.44 -16.19 -12.75
C ALA A 40 -11.00 -17.31 -11.83
N ALA A 41 -10.47 -18.53 -11.93
CA ALA A 41 -10.90 -19.69 -11.14
C ALA A 41 -10.59 -19.58 -9.63
N ALA A 42 -9.64 -18.73 -9.22
CA ALA A 42 -9.28 -18.55 -7.80
C ALA A 42 -10.17 -17.53 -7.05
N ASN A 43 -10.96 -16.72 -7.77
CA ASN A 43 -11.64 -15.53 -7.22
C ASN A 43 -13.16 -15.70 -7.02
N GLY A 44 -13.67 -16.91 -6.81
CA GLY A 44 -15.10 -17.12 -6.49
C GLY A 44 -16.10 -16.84 -7.63
N HIS A 45 -15.66 -16.30 -8.77
CA HIS A 45 -16.45 -16.19 -10.00
C HIS A 45 -16.38 -17.46 -10.87
N SER A 46 -16.11 -18.64 -10.29
CA SER A 46 -15.88 -19.88 -11.05
C SER A 46 -17.15 -20.47 -11.68
N GLY A 47 -18.34 -20.03 -11.26
CA GLY A 47 -19.62 -20.53 -11.79
C GLY A 47 -19.93 -20.08 -13.22
N VAL A 48 -19.43 -18.92 -13.65
CA VAL A 48 -19.73 -18.39 -14.99
C VAL A 48 -18.76 -18.94 -16.05
N PHE A 49 -17.57 -19.38 -15.67
CA PHE A 49 -16.49 -19.67 -16.64
C PHE A 49 -16.31 -21.15 -17.01
N LYS A 50 -16.96 -22.11 -16.33
CA LYS A 50 -16.77 -23.55 -16.61
C LYS A 50 -17.69 -24.14 -17.68
N GLU A 51 -18.69 -23.40 -18.16
CA GLU A 51 -19.62 -23.86 -19.22
C GLU A 51 -19.33 -23.28 -20.62
N ILE A 52 -18.25 -22.50 -20.80
CA ILE A 52 -17.97 -21.74 -22.04
C ILE A 52 -16.96 -22.47 -22.96
N GLU A 53 -16.84 -23.80 -22.90
CA GLU A 53 -15.97 -24.57 -23.83
C GLU A 53 -16.71 -25.25 -24.99
N GLY A 54 -18.04 -25.09 -25.09
CA GLY A 54 -18.84 -25.59 -26.21
C GLY A 54 -19.50 -24.48 -27.03
N HIS A 55 -19.02 -24.21 -28.25
CA HIS A 55 -19.77 -23.49 -29.30
C HIS A 55 -20.35 -22.08 -29.00
N HIS A 56 -19.67 -21.24 -28.23
CA HIS A 56 -20.05 -19.82 -28.19
C HIS A 56 -19.70 -19.11 -29.51
N ASP A 57 -20.73 -18.54 -30.15
CA ASP A 57 -20.63 -17.68 -31.33
C ASP A 57 -19.58 -16.59 -31.07
N ARG A 58 -18.87 -16.15 -32.10
CA ARG A 58 -17.89 -15.05 -32.01
C ARG A 58 -18.50 -13.80 -31.33
N ARG A 59 -19.82 -13.61 -31.49
CA ARG A 59 -20.61 -12.56 -30.84
C ARG A 59 -20.63 -12.64 -29.31
N ASP A 60 -20.61 -13.84 -28.73
CA ASP A 60 -20.61 -14.03 -27.28
C ASP A 60 -19.25 -13.68 -26.67
N ARG A 61 -18.15 -14.00 -27.37
CA ARG A 61 -16.79 -13.64 -26.91
C ARG A 61 -16.60 -12.12 -26.86
N GLU A 62 -17.04 -11.41 -27.88
CA GLU A 62 -16.96 -9.93 -27.92
C GLU A 62 -17.86 -9.27 -26.87
N ALA A 63 -18.98 -9.90 -26.48
CA ALA A 63 -19.82 -9.43 -25.37
C ALA A 63 -19.12 -9.63 -24.02
N ILE A 64 -18.57 -10.83 -23.77
CA ILE A 64 -17.83 -11.16 -22.53
C ILE A 64 -16.61 -10.26 -22.38
N GLU A 65 -15.83 -10.04 -23.44
CA GLU A 65 -14.66 -9.15 -23.39
C GLU A 65 -15.05 -7.69 -23.07
N ARG A 66 -16.16 -7.20 -23.63
CA ARG A 66 -16.70 -5.87 -23.31
C ARG A 66 -17.13 -5.76 -21.86
N GLU A 67 -17.78 -6.78 -21.31
CA GLU A 67 -18.20 -6.81 -19.91
C GLU A 67 -17.00 -6.84 -18.95
N ILE A 68 -16.00 -7.69 -19.21
CA ILE A 68 -14.75 -7.75 -18.44
C ILE A 68 -14.05 -6.38 -18.47
N LYS A 69 -13.97 -5.75 -19.65
CA LYS A 69 -13.36 -4.42 -19.78
C LYS A 69 -14.12 -3.35 -19.00
N ALA A 70 -15.46 -3.35 -19.09
CA ALA A 70 -16.31 -2.42 -18.35
C ALA A 70 -16.15 -2.61 -16.84
N GLU A 71 -16.12 -3.85 -16.37
CA GLU A 71 -15.92 -4.15 -14.94
C GLU A 71 -14.57 -3.67 -14.43
N ARG A 72 -13.49 -3.90 -15.19
CA ARG A 72 -12.17 -3.36 -14.84
C ARG A 72 -12.16 -1.85 -14.77
N GLU A 73 -12.81 -1.18 -15.70
CA GLU A 73 -12.88 0.28 -15.70
C GLU A 73 -13.65 0.79 -14.46
N ARG A 74 -14.72 0.10 -14.04
CA ARG A 74 -15.44 0.40 -12.78
C ARG A 74 -14.53 0.23 -11.57
N THR A 75 -13.81 -0.88 -11.50
CA THR A 75 -12.85 -1.19 -10.44
C THR A 75 -11.74 -0.15 -10.36
N ILE A 76 -11.14 0.23 -11.49
CA ILE A 76 -10.10 1.27 -11.55
C ILE A 76 -10.65 2.62 -11.09
N LYS A 77 -11.83 3.03 -11.58
CA LYS A 77 -12.46 4.30 -11.15
C LYS A 77 -12.74 4.32 -9.65
N THR A 78 -13.18 3.20 -9.09
CA THR A 78 -13.46 3.06 -7.65
C THR A 78 -12.16 3.13 -6.85
N GLY A 79 -11.13 2.39 -7.27
CA GLY A 79 -9.80 2.43 -6.66
C GLY A 79 -9.18 3.82 -6.68
N THR A 80 -9.30 4.56 -7.78
CA THR A 80 -8.83 5.95 -7.89
C THR A 80 -9.53 6.88 -6.90
N LYS A 81 -10.86 6.82 -6.80
CA LYS A 81 -11.63 7.65 -5.85
C LYS A 81 -11.22 7.36 -4.40
N LEU A 82 -11.02 6.09 -4.07
CA LEU A 82 -10.54 5.66 -2.76
C LEU A 82 -9.13 6.17 -2.48
N PHE A 83 -8.26 6.11 -3.48
CA PHE A 83 -6.89 6.59 -3.37
C PHE A 83 -6.86 8.10 -3.08
N GLU A 84 -7.64 8.90 -3.83
CA GLU A 84 -7.79 10.34 -3.60
C GLU A 84 -8.30 10.64 -2.17
N LYS A 85 -9.28 9.88 -1.68
CA LYS A 85 -9.77 10.00 -0.30
C LYS A 85 -8.68 9.65 0.74
N GLY A 86 -7.90 8.59 0.49
CA GLY A 86 -6.78 8.20 1.35
C GLY A 86 -5.71 9.28 1.43
N VAL A 87 -5.33 9.85 0.28
CA VAL A 87 -4.40 10.98 0.20
C VAL A 87 -4.94 12.21 0.95
N ASN A 88 -6.23 12.53 0.83
CA ASN A 88 -6.81 13.64 1.57
C ASN A 88 -6.82 13.38 3.09
N ALA A 89 -7.14 12.16 3.54
CA ALA A 89 -7.07 11.80 4.95
C ALA A 89 -5.65 11.92 5.52
N VAL A 90 -4.62 11.56 4.73
CA VAL A 90 -3.21 11.81 5.09
C VAL A 90 -2.93 13.31 5.26
N LYS A 91 -3.39 14.16 4.34
CA LYS A 91 -3.21 15.62 4.44
C LYS A 91 -3.92 16.21 5.67
N GLU A 92 -5.04 15.62 6.06
CA GLU A 92 -5.80 15.96 7.28
C GLU A 92 -5.11 15.42 8.56
N GLY A 93 -4.09 14.58 8.44
CA GLY A 93 -3.43 13.90 9.57
C GLY A 93 -4.23 12.72 10.15
N ASP A 94 -5.33 12.32 9.50
CA ASP A 94 -6.15 11.17 9.89
C ASP A 94 -5.61 9.88 9.27
N PHE A 95 -4.54 9.37 9.88
CA PHE A 95 -3.86 8.17 9.42
C PHE A 95 -4.72 6.90 9.55
N LYS A 96 -5.63 6.81 10.53
CA LYS A 96 -6.54 5.66 10.65
C LYS A 96 -7.49 5.59 9.46
N LYS A 97 -8.10 6.72 9.11
CA LYS A 97 -8.97 6.82 7.93
C LYS A 97 -8.21 6.61 6.63
N ALA A 98 -7.00 7.15 6.50
CA ALA A 98 -6.14 6.88 5.36
C ALA A 98 -5.83 5.39 5.19
N PHE A 99 -5.53 4.69 6.30
CA PHE A 99 -5.27 3.25 6.30
C PHE A 99 -6.46 2.46 5.76
N VAL A 100 -7.68 2.80 6.19
CA VAL A 100 -8.90 2.18 5.66
C VAL A 100 -9.01 2.41 4.16
N PHE A 101 -8.86 3.65 3.69
CA PHE A 101 -9.01 3.95 2.26
C PHE A 101 -7.97 3.21 1.41
N PHE A 102 -6.70 3.18 1.81
CA PHE A 102 -5.68 2.42 1.08
C PHE A 102 -5.90 0.91 1.15
N THR A 103 -6.44 0.39 2.25
CA THR A 103 -6.90 -1.01 2.33
C THR A 103 -8.02 -1.25 1.31
N GLY A 104 -9.02 -0.38 1.24
CA GLY A 104 -10.08 -0.42 0.23
C GLY A 104 -9.52 -0.40 -1.20
N CYS A 105 -8.51 0.43 -1.48
CA CYS A 105 -7.83 0.44 -2.78
C CYS A 105 -7.24 -0.92 -3.15
N GLN A 106 -6.60 -1.61 -2.21
CA GLN A 106 -6.05 -2.95 -2.46
C GLN A 106 -7.15 -3.99 -2.65
N LEU A 107 -8.27 -3.86 -1.94
CA LEU A 107 -9.40 -4.78 -2.11
C LEU A 107 -10.03 -4.64 -3.50
N VAL A 108 -10.12 -3.42 -4.02
CA VAL A 108 -10.65 -3.16 -5.35
C VAL A 108 -9.61 -3.51 -6.43
N CYS A 109 -8.36 -3.06 -6.27
CA CYS A 109 -7.27 -3.27 -7.23
C CYS A 109 -6.09 -3.99 -6.57
N LEU A 110 -6.19 -5.32 -6.45
CA LEU A 110 -5.19 -6.16 -5.77
C LEU A 110 -3.78 -6.05 -6.36
N GLU A 111 -3.68 -5.83 -7.67
CA GLU A 111 -2.42 -5.89 -8.41
C GLU A 111 -1.61 -4.58 -8.38
N ASN A 112 -2.19 -3.47 -7.89
CA ASN A 112 -1.50 -2.19 -7.90
C ASN A 112 -0.51 -2.06 -6.71
N PRO A 113 0.81 -1.98 -6.96
CA PRO A 113 1.82 -1.90 -5.90
C PRO A 113 1.79 -0.57 -5.13
N ILE A 114 1.35 0.52 -5.75
CA ILE A 114 1.34 1.87 -5.17
C ILE A 114 0.33 1.97 -4.02
N TYR A 115 -0.82 1.31 -4.15
CA TYR A 115 -1.83 1.26 -3.08
C TYR A 115 -1.28 0.54 -1.84
N THR A 116 -0.50 -0.52 -2.07
CA THR A 116 0.15 -1.27 -1.00
C THR A 116 1.27 -0.46 -0.34
N LEU A 117 2.06 0.27 -1.13
CA LEU A 117 3.12 1.13 -0.60
C LEU A 117 2.59 2.31 0.21
N ASN A 118 1.50 2.94 -0.23
CA ASN A 118 0.87 4.03 0.55
C ASN A 118 0.24 3.50 1.85
N ARG A 119 -0.36 2.30 1.84
CA ARG A 119 -0.78 1.66 3.10
C ARG A 119 0.41 1.45 4.03
N ALA A 120 1.54 0.95 3.52
CA ALA A 120 2.77 0.79 4.31
C ALA A 120 3.25 2.12 4.93
N ALA A 121 3.22 3.21 4.17
CA ALA A 121 3.58 4.53 4.66
C ALA A 121 2.66 4.99 5.81
N VAL A 122 1.35 4.80 5.67
CA VAL A 122 0.40 5.09 6.76
C VAL A 122 0.61 4.17 7.96
N SER A 123 0.84 2.88 7.74
CA SER A 123 1.13 1.90 8.80
C SER A 123 2.37 2.29 9.61
N LEU A 124 3.36 2.92 8.98
CA LEU A 124 4.55 3.42 9.66
C LEU A 124 4.21 4.58 10.61
N GLU A 125 3.38 5.53 10.17
CA GLU A 125 2.89 6.64 11.01
C GLU A 125 2.00 6.12 12.17
N LEU A 126 1.25 5.04 11.94
CA LEU A 126 0.46 4.33 12.96
C LEU A 126 1.28 3.38 13.84
N LYS A 127 2.60 3.27 13.62
CA LYS A 127 3.53 2.39 14.35
C LYS A 127 3.20 0.89 14.28
N VAL A 128 2.55 0.46 13.20
CA VAL A 128 2.25 -0.96 12.91
C VAL A 128 3.44 -1.57 12.17
N TYR A 129 4.61 -1.62 12.82
CA TYR A 129 5.89 -1.85 12.14
C TYR A 129 5.96 -3.21 11.42
N LYS A 130 5.45 -4.29 12.02
CA LYS A 130 5.35 -5.60 11.35
C LYS A 130 4.52 -5.54 10.06
N GLY A 131 3.39 -4.82 10.10
CA GLY A 131 2.53 -4.59 8.93
C GLY A 131 3.26 -3.83 7.82
N VAL A 132 4.10 -2.85 8.17
CA VAL A 132 4.95 -2.13 7.20
C VAL A 132 5.88 -3.07 6.44
N ILE A 133 6.53 -4.02 7.12
CA ILE A 133 7.45 -4.98 6.48
C ILE A 133 6.69 -5.89 5.51
N ILE A 134 5.50 -6.36 5.90
CA ILE A 134 4.66 -7.19 5.04
C ILE A 134 4.23 -6.40 3.80
N ASP A 135 3.71 -5.18 3.98
CA ASP A 135 3.20 -4.35 2.90
C ASP A 135 4.30 -3.91 1.93
N THR A 136 5.45 -3.48 2.41
CA THR A 136 6.57 -3.08 1.53
C THR A 136 7.07 -4.26 0.70
N ARG A 137 7.17 -5.46 1.28
CA ARG A 137 7.51 -6.69 0.55
C ARG A 137 6.46 -7.00 -0.52
N MET A 138 5.17 -7.01 -0.15
CA MET A 138 4.08 -7.26 -1.09
C MET A 138 4.05 -6.23 -2.22
N ALA A 139 4.33 -4.96 -1.94
CA ALA A 139 4.38 -3.91 -2.95
C ALA A 139 5.53 -4.15 -3.95
N LEU A 140 6.71 -4.56 -3.47
CA LEU A 140 7.84 -4.92 -4.32
C LEU A 140 7.52 -6.14 -5.20
N GLU A 141 6.93 -7.20 -4.63
CA GLU A 141 6.52 -8.40 -5.37
C GLU A 141 5.49 -8.09 -6.46
N LYS A 142 4.49 -7.24 -6.15
CA LYS A 142 3.49 -6.77 -7.12
C LYS A 142 4.13 -5.93 -8.22
N ALA A 143 5.08 -5.06 -7.87
CA ALA A 143 5.82 -4.28 -8.86
C ALA A 143 6.67 -5.18 -9.77
N ASP A 144 7.32 -6.21 -9.24
CA ASP A 144 8.08 -7.19 -10.03
C ASP A 144 7.18 -8.01 -10.95
N ALA A 145 5.97 -8.36 -10.50
CA ALA A 145 4.97 -9.00 -11.33
C ALA A 145 4.48 -8.06 -12.45
N ALA A 146 4.11 -6.82 -12.11
CA ALA A 146 3.62 -5.81 -13.05
C ALA A 146 4.69 -5.44 -14.11
N ALA A 147 5.96 -5.35 -13.73
CA ALA A 147 7.06 -5.03 -14.64
C ALA A 147 7.19 -6.02 -15.81
N LYS A 148 6.74 -7.28 -15.65
CA LYS A 148 6.70 -8.28 -16.73
C LYS A 148 5.73 -7.90 -17.86
N HIS A 149 4.78 -7.00 -17.59
CA HIS A 149 3.80 -6.49 -18.55
C HIS A 149 4.25 -5.17 -19.22
N GLY A 150 5.41 -4.62 -18.82
CA GLY A 150 6.03 -3.43 -19.38
C GLY A 150 6.33 -2.36 -18.32
N PRO A 151 7.24 -1.41 -18.61
CA PRO A 151 7.62 -0.36 -17.66
C PRO A 151 6.46 0.57 -17.28
N GLN A 152 5.46 0.73 -18.15
CA GLN A 152 4.27 1.53 -17.87
C GLN A 152 3.41 0.94 -16.75
N ALA A 153 3.49 -0.37 -16.50
CA ALA A 153 2.73 -1.03 -15.45
C ALA A 153 3.26 -0.70 -14.03
N ILE A 154 4.47 -0.17 -13.92
CA ILE A 154 5.06 0.26 -12.64
C ILE A 154 5.30 1.78 -12.60
N GLU A 155 4.69 2.51 -13.53
CA GLU A 155 4.83 3.96 -13.60
C GLU A 155 4.38 4.61 -12.27
N GLY A 156 5.25 5.44 -11.69
CA GLY A 156 5.02 6.07 -10.38
C GLY A 156 5.35 5.20 -9.16
N PHE A 157 5.70 3.92 -9.33
CA PHE A 157 6.18 3.09 -8.22
C PHE A 157 7.67 3.33 -7.96
N ASP A 158 8.00 3.75 -6.74
CA ASP A 158 9.37 4.03 -6.32
C ASP A 158 9.91 2.91 -5.41
N ARG A 159 10.80 2.08 -5.96
CA ARG A 159 11.42 0.97 -5.22
C ARG A 159 12.26 1.47 -4.04
N SER A 160 13.01 2.57 -4.21
CA SER A 160 13.84 3.14 -3.14
C SER A 160 12.97 3.57 -1.96
N LYS A 161 11.80 4.14 -2.23
CA LYS A 161 10.83 4.51 -1.19
C LYS A 161 10.30 3.31 -0.41
N ALA A 162 10.01 2.18 -1.08
CA ALA A 162 9.62 0.95 -0.41
C ALA A 162 10.70 0.42 0.54
N TYR A 163 11.97 0.42 0.11
CA TYR A 163 13.10 0.07 0.96
C TYR A 163 13.31 1.07 2.10
N TYR A 164 13.17 2.37 1.85
CA TYR A 164 13.28 3.40 2.89
C TYR A 164 12.24 3.19 4.01
N ILE A 165 10.97 3.03 3.64
CA ILE A 165 9.86 2.79 4.59
C ILE A 165 10.11 1.49 5.38
N SER A 166 10.53 0.41 4.71
CA SER A 166 10.89 -0.85 5.39
C SER A 166 12.08 -0.67 6.34
N GLY A 167 13.10 0.08 5.93
CA GLY A 167 14.27 0.37 6.74
C GLY A 167 13.93 1.14 8.00
N GLN A 168 13.01 2.11 7.92
CA GLN A 168 12.50 2.84 9.08
C GLN A 168 11.73 1.93 10.05
N ALA A 169 10.84 1.07 9.55
CA ALA A 169 10.14 0.12 10.40
C ALA A 169 11.10 -0.86 11.10
N LEU A 170 12.08 -1.42 10.37
CA LEU A 170 13.12 -2.28 10.95
C LEU A 170 13.95 -1.55 12.01
N PHE A 171 14.24 -0.26 11.77
CA PHE A 171 14.93 0.57 12.75
C PHE A 171 14.11 0.64 14.05
N HIS A 172 12.83 1.01 13.98
CA HIS A 172 11.92 1.08 15.14
C HIS A 172 11.70 -0.26 15.85
N MET A 173 11.82 -1.39 15.14
CA MET A 173 11.78 -2.72 15.75
C MET A 173 13.09 -3.16 16.43
N GLY A 174 14.15 -2.34 16.36
CA GLY A 174 15.45 -2.68 16.93
C GLY A 174 16.30 -3.61 16.04
N GLU A 175 15.85 -3.89 14.81
CA GLU A 175 16.56 -4.77 13.88
C GLU A 175 17.64 -4.00 13.09
N TRP A 176 18.54 -3.31 13.80
CA TRP A 176 19.43 -2.29 13.21
C TRP A 176 20.29 -2.78 12.05
N ALA A 177 20.84 -4.01 12.12
CA ALA A 177 21.65 -4.56 11.04
C ALA A 177 20.82 -4.80 9.76
N ARG A 178 19.55 -5.20 9.89
CA ARG A 178 18.62 -5.36 8.75
C ARG A 178 18.18 -3.99 8.24
N ALA A 179 17.87 -3.06 9.15
CA ALA A 179 17.49 -1.69 8.82
C ALA A 179 18.59 -0.99 7.99
N GLU A 180 19.84 -1.06 8.43
CA GLU A 180 20.98 -0.47 7.72
C GLU A 180 21.11 -1.01 6.29
N ARG A 181 21.14 -2.35 6.11
CA ARG A 181 21.21 -2.96 4.76
C ARG A 181 20.06 -2.49 3.87
N THR A 182 18.85 -2.42 4.43
CA THR A 182 17.64 -2.00 3.70
C THR A 182 17.73 -0.52 3.30
N LEU A 183 18.20 0.36 4.19
CA LEU A 183 18.41 1.78 3.90
C LEU A 183 19.54 2.01 2.89
N VAL A 184 20.60 1.21 2.92
CA VAL A 184 21.66 1.25 1.90
C VAL A 184 21.11 0.88 0.52
N VAL A 185 20.24 -0.13 0.41
CA VAL A 185 19.56 -0.45 -0.86
C VAL A 185 18.68 0.72 -1.32
N ALA A 186 17.97 1.39 -0.41
CA ALA A 186 17.21 2.59 -0.74
C ALA A 186 18.11 3.70 -1.30
N LEU A 187 19.25 3.96 -0.65
CA LEU A 187 20.25 4.95 -1.05
C LEU A 187 20.90 4.63 -2.40
N LEU A 188 21.12 3.35 -2.72
CA LEU A 188 21.66 2.94 -4.02
C LEU A 188 20.71 3.31 -5.17
N GLY A 189 19.39 3.24 -4.96
CA GLY A 189 18.42 3.66 -5.97
C GLY A 189 18.17 5.18 -6.01
N LYS A 190 18.52 5.92 -4.94
CA LYS A 190 18.51 7.38 -4.90
C LYS A 190 19.77 7.94 -4.24
N PRO A 191 20.91 7.94 -4.95
CA PRO A 191 22.17 8.41 -4.38
C PRO A 191 22.09 9.89 -3.97
N GLY A 192 22.54 10.20 -2.75
CA GLY A 192 22.55 11.56 -2.22
C GLY A 192 21.22 12.05 -1.66
N ASP A 193 20.20 11.19 -1.54
CA ASP A 193 18.94 11.54 -0.89
C ASP A 193 19.18 11.90 0.60
N PRO A 194 18.90 13.15 1.02
CA PRO A 194 19.21 13.62 2.37
C PRO A 194 18.37 12.93 3.43
N GLU A 195 17.15 12.48 3.12
CA GLU A 195 16.28 11.80 4.07
C GLU A 195 16.80 10.40 4.39
N ILE A 196 17.26 9.68 3.36
CA ILE A 196 17.85 8.34 3.52
C ILE A 196 19.20 8.44 4.25
N MET A 197 20.07 9.39 3.86
CA MET A 197 21.35 9.60 4.55
C MET A 197 21.16 9.98 6.02
N ASN A 198 20.18 10.84 6.33
CA ASN A 198 19.85 11.19 7.70
C ASN A 198 19.34 9.98 8.49
N ALA A 199 18.49 9.15 7.90
CA ALA A 199 18.00 7.93 8.56
C ALA A 199 19.14 6.97 8.92
N ILE A 200 20.10 6.75 8.01
CA ILE A 200 21.29 5.92 8.27
C ILE A 200 22.14 6.51 9.41
N ARG A 201 22.37 7.83 9.38
CA ARG A 201 23.10 8.52 10.45
C ARG A 201 22.40 8.37 11.81
N THR A 202 21.09 8.62 11.87
CA THR A 202 20.31 8.46 13.11
C THR A 202 20.36 7.03 13.63
N LEU A 203 20.30 6.03 12.74
CA LEU A 203 20.46 4.63 13.09
C LEU A 203 21.83 4.38 13.75
N HIS A 204 22.93 4.82 13.12
CA HIS A 204 24.27 4.64 13.67
C HIS A 204 24.48 5.35 15.00
N GLU A 205 23.99 6.58 15.13
CA GLU A 205 24.07 7.34 16.38
C GLU A 205 23.30 6.64 17.52
N THR A 206 22.10 6.13 17.22
CA THR A 206 21.28 5.38 18.18
C THR A 206 21.98 4.09 18.58
N ALA A 207 22.48 3.33 17.59
CA ALA A 207 23.19 2.08 17.84
C ALA A 207 24.45 2.27 18.70
N ARG A 208 25.18 3.38 18.55
CA ARG A 208 26.34 3.71 19.41
C ARG A 208 25.93 4.10 20.83
N ARG A 209 24.75 4.69 21.02
CA ARG A 209 24.24 5.10 22.35
C ARG A 209 23.79 3.90 23.17
N CYS A 210 23.20 2.89 22.53
CA CYS A 210 22.77 1.67 23.19
C CYS A 210 23.92 0.67 23.29
N LYS A 211 24.66 0.71 24.40
CA LYS A 211 25.89 -0.09 24.56
C LYS A 211 25.63 -1.54 24.97
N CYS A 212 24.45 -1.81 25.51
CA CYS A 212 24.06 -3.12 25.99
C CYS A 212 22.64 -3.51 25.56
N LYS A 213 22.25 -4.76 25.85
CA LYS A 213 20.95 -5.32 25.46
C LYS A 213 19.80 -4.62 26.17
N GLU A 214 20.01 -4.17 27.40
CA GLU A 214 19.01 -3.48 28.22
C GLU A 214 18.69 -2.10 27.66
N ASP A 215 19.69 -1.34 27.21
CA ASP A 215 19.49 -0.07 26.51
C ASP A 215 18.71 -0.25 25.22
N HIS A 216 19.06 -1.29 24.46
CA HIS A 216 18.36 -1.64 23.23
C HIS A 216 16.89 -2.01 23.49
N ALA A 217 16.63 -2.87 24.47
CA ALA A 217 15.27 -3.27 24.85
C ALA A 217 14.43 -2.07 25.32
N ARG A 218 15.02 -1.16 26.11
CA ARG A 218 14.36 0.09 26.52
C ARG A 218 14.02 0.97 25.32
N TRP A 219 14.93 1.09 24.36
CA TRP A 219 14.70 1.87 23.15
C TRP A 219 13.56 1.31 22.31
N VAL A 220 13.51 -0.01 22.11
CA VAL A 220 12.43 -0.69 21.37
C VAL A 220 11.10 -0.49 22.08
N ALA A 221 11.06 -0.68 23.41
CA ALA A 221 9.85 -0.46 24.21
C ALA A 221 9.33 0.99 24.10
N GLN A 222 10.21 1.98 24.00
CA GLN A 222 9.83 3.39 23.82
C GLN A 222 9.23 3.71 22.45
N GLN A 223 9.47 2.89 21.42
CA GLN A 223 8.88 3.15 20.11
C GLN A 223 7.36 2.99 20.16
N GLY A 224 6.85 2.10 21.01
CA GLY A 224 5.42 1.86 21.19
C GLY A 224 4.80 1.25 19.93
N GLU A 225 5.29 0.08 19.52
CA GLU A 225 4.65 -0.72 18.47
C GLU A 225 3.18 -0.96 18.84
N VAL A 226 2.29 -0.75 17.87
CA VAL A 226 0.84 -0.93 18.05
C VAL A 226 0.40 -2.10 17.19
N ASP A 227 -0.39 -3.01 17.77
CA ASP A 227 -1.06 -4.04 16.99
C ASP A 227 -2.21 -3.42 16.18
N LEU A 228 -2.47 -3.97 14.99
CA LEU A 228 -3.58 -3.51 14.18
C LEU A 228 -4.93 -3.70 14.88
N ASP A 229 -5.06 -4.77 15.68
CA ASP A 229 -6.28 -5.04 16.44
C ASP A 229 -6.53 -4.03 17.58
N ASP A 230 -5.48 -3.34 18.06
CA ASP A 230 -5.60 -2.28 19.07
C ASP A 230 -5.98 -0.92 18.44
N LEU A 231 -5.71 -0.73 17.14
CA LEU A 231 -5.95 0.54 16.46
C LEU A 231 -7.42 0.75 16.09
N PHE A 232 -8.14 -0.32 15.79
CA PHE A 232 -9.50 -0.27 15.28
C PHE A 232 -10.43 -1.00 16.23
N ALA A 233 -11.52 -0.35 16.62
CA ALA A 233 -12.56 -1.04 17.36
C ALA A 233 -13.12 -2.21 16.51
N PRO A 234 -13.56 -3.31 17.12
CA PRO A 234 -14.20 -4.40 16.38
C PRO A 234 -15.34 -3.85 15.51
N GLY A 235 -15.29 -4.08 14.19
CA GLY A 235 -16.28 -3.58 13.24
C GLY A 235 -15.96 -2.20 12.62
N GLU A 236 -14.92 -1.49 13.08
CA GLU A 236 -14.58 -0.17 12.57
C GLU A 236 -13.95 -0.24 11.17
N LEU A 237 -13.02 -1.18 10.97
CA LEU A 237 -12.42 -1.47 9.67
C LEU A 237 -13.50 -1.91 8.67
N GLU A 238 -14.43 -2.73 9.14
CA GLU A 238 -15.58 -3.22 8.40
C GLU A 238 -16.49 -2.08 7.95
N LYS A 239 -16.90 -1.22 8.89
CA LYS A 239 -17.76 -0.07 8.61
C LYS A 239 -17.09 0.91 7.65
N ALA A 240 -15.81 1.20 7.89
CA ALA A 240 -15.08 2.14 7.06
C ALA A 240 -14.82 1.57 5.65
N ALA A 241 -14.71 0.25 5.52
CA ALA A 241 -14.66 -0.41 4.22
C ALA A 241 -16.03 -0.45 3.51
N ASP A 242 -17.13 -0.59 4.25
CA ASP A 242 -18.51 -0.47 3.72
C ASP A 242 -18.76 0.95 3.16
N GLU A 243 -18.33 2.00 3.89
CA GLU A 243 -18.41 3.40 3.45
C GLU A 243 -17.50 3.71 2.25
N ALA A 244 -16.36 3.04 2.17
CA ALA A 244 -15.37 3.22 1.14
C ALA A 244 -15.82 2.59 -0.19
N SER A 245 -16.23 1.33 -0.15
CA SER A 245 -16.17 0.47 -1.34
C SER A 245 -17.46 0.44 -2.15
N GLY A 246 -18.63 0.68 -1.55
CA GLY A 246 -19.91 0.32 -2.18
C GLY A 246 -19.96 -1.15 -2.65
N MET A 247 -19.00 -1.98 -2.21
CA MET A 247 -18.89 -3.40 -2.52
C MET A 247 -19.79 -4.18 -1.58
N ASN A 248 -20.07 -5.44 -1.94
CA ASN A 248 -20.70 -6.37 -1.03
C ASN A 248 -19.83 -6.51 0.24
N ARG A 249 -20.40 -6.12 1.38
CA ARG A 249 -19.82 -6.21 2.73
C ARG A 249 -19.11 -7.55 2.96
N GLU A 250 -19.74 -8.67 2.61
CA GLU A 250 -19.16 -10.01 2.84
C GLU A 250 -17.86 -10.26 2.07
N GLU A 251 -17.74 -9.74 0.85
CA GLU A 251 -16.53 -9.82 0.01
C GLU A 251 -15.39 -9.06 0.68
N CYS A 252 -15.68 -7.88 1.21
CA CYS A 252 -14.73 -7.03 1.89
C CYS A 252 -14.25 -7.67 3.21
N LEU A 253 -15.18 -8.16 4.03
CA LEU A 253 -14.91 -8.84 5.29
C LEU A 253 -14.03 -10.08 5.12
N ARG A 254 -14.35 -10.92 4.12
CA ARG A 254 -13.57 -12.12 3.80
C ARG A 254 -12.12 -11.77 3.48
N ARG A 255 -11.89 -10.70 2.71
CA ARG A 255 -10.54 -10.27 2.34
C ARG A 255 -9.79 -9.63 3.52
N ILE A 256 -10.44 -8.80 4.33
CA ILE A 256 -9.82 -8.24 5.56
C ILE A 256 -9.38 -9.37 6.50
N ARG A 257 -10.22 -10.38 6.71
CA ARG A 257 -9.87 -11.55 7.55
C ARG A 257 -8.69 -12.33 7.02
N SER A 258 -8.58 -12.49 5.69
CA SER A 258 -7.41 -13.15 5.08
C SER A 258 -6.09 -12.40 5.25
N LEU A 259 -6.14 -11.09 5.51
CA LEU A 259 -4.93 -10.29 5.78
C LEU A 259 -4.48 -10.39 7.25
N ARG A 260 -5.32 -10.92 8.14
CA ARG A 260 -4.99 -11.13 9.56
C ARG A 260 -4.34 -12.50 9.83
N GLN A 261 -4.39 -13.43 8.88
CA GLN A 261 -3.81 -14.79 8.97
C GLN A 261 -2.45 -14.84 8.31
#